data_AF-A0AAW0X740-F1
#
_entry.id   AF-A0AAW0X740-F1
#
_cell.length_a   1.000
_cell.length_b   1.000
_cell.length_c   1.000
_cell.angle_alpha   90.00
_cell.angle_beta   90.00
_cell.angle_gamma   90.00
#
_symmetry.space_group_name_H-M   'P 1'
#
loop_
_entity.id
_entity.type
_entity.pdbx_description
1 polymer ?
#
loop_
_entity_poly.entity_id
_entity_poly.type
_entity_poly.pdbx_seq_one_letter_code
_entity_poly.pdbx_strand_id
1 'polypeptide(L)'
;MTDEGVPGPPENLTLLRVHDRSVDLQWSQPTEPNGEIRGYRVYYMKGNFTSVRTVHANDPNILFSLHDLEPNTHFKVWTKAFTQRHEGKSSSPVFVSTDVSGPGAPSISNLTCQADATLYLQWLRPEELYGTVDLYYIYYRPEDAFEFEEIAVNSVNNRLQHNFLLTNLSYNTMYEVKIRGGTYSHFFSENNKTYKGAFSHPRKILLYPDCHKMPHPDASGPGFEMSAGIIAGIICATFAIFLLVIAMVIWRRFFQGAYYYLDDPPKAAPVLMHDWENDTGGEGSYGPIDVHDFAKHVADLHADGDIAFSKEYEAIQAASAQEHHPAEHSQHPDNKQKNRYLNIVAYDHTRVPLRPLPGQKKAIEYVNANYIDGYDKARAYIGTQGPLPSTFDTFWRMVWEQRVHIIVMITNLVERGRKKCDQYWPKEGSEIYGLIQVRLVHEEVLATYTIRKFAIRHMKVKCKKSGGGERIIYQYHYTNWPDHGTPDHPLPVLSFVRKSAAANPEDAGPIIVHCSAGVGRTGTYIVLDAMLQQIRVKGRLNIWGFLKHIRTQRNFLVQTEEQYIFIHDALLEAIQSGDTNIPRSGLGRYIRMLQASGGSQEKPQPWYLLT
;
A
#
# COMPACT_ATOMS: atom_id res chain seq x y z
N MET A 1 24.92 28.52 29.25
CA MET A 1 23.91 28.76 28.20
C MET A 1 22.58 28.85 28.91
N THR A 2 21.83 29.93 28.72
CA THR A 2 20.47 30.09 29.25
C THR A 2 19.55 29.05 28.58
N ASP A 3 18.66 28.44 29.38
CA ASP A 3 17.67 27.49 28.87
C ASP A 3 16.77 28.18 27.84
N GLU A 4 16.51 27.53 26.71
CA GLU A 4 15.59 28.06 25.70
C GLU A 4 14.16 28.01 26.26
N GLY A 5 13.42 29.11 26.19
CA GLY A 5 12.00 29.15 26.55
C GLY A 5 11.07 28.75 25.41
N VAL A 6 9.77 28.72 25.69
CA VAL A 6 8.73 28.39 24.71
C VAL A 6 8.56 29.55 23.72
N PRO A 7 8.72 29.35 22.40
CA PRO A 7 8.54 30.41 21.41
C PRO A 7 7.11 30.97 21.39
N GLY A 8 7.01 32.27 21.13
CA GLY A 8 5.75 32.95 20.82
C GLY A 8 5.10 32.45 19.53
N PRO A 9 3.86 32.90 19.22
CA PRO A 9 3.19 32.54 17.98
C PRO A 9 3.88 33.19 16.77
N PRO A 10 4.05 32.48 15.64
CA PRO A 10 4.44 33.10 14.38
C PRO A 10 3.45 34.19 13.97
N GLU A 11 3.95 35.27 13.36
CA GLU A 11 3.15 36.44 13.02
C GLU A 11 2.78 36.47 11.54
N ASN A 12 1.76 37.26 11.20
CA ASN A 12 1.38 37.56 9.82
C ASN A 12 1.16 36.32 8.93
N LEU A 13 0.59 35.24 9.47
CA LEU A 13 0.19 34.09 8.66
C LEU A 13 -0.86 34.53 7.64
N THR A 14 -0.48 34.49 6.37
CA THR A 14 -1.26 34.98 5.24
C THR A 14 -1.25 33.97 4.10
N LEU A 15 -2.35 33.94 3.37
CA LEU A 15 -2.51 33.12 2.16
C LEU A 15 -2.13 33.98 0.95
N LEU A 16 -1.10 33.56 0.22
CA LEU A 16 -0.61 34.29 -0.96
C LEU A 16 -1.31 33.83 -2.24
N ARG A 17 -1.35 32.52 -2.47
CA ARG A 17 -1.94 31.94 -3.68
C ARG A 17 -2.62 30.62 -3.37
N VAL A 18 -3.68 30.36 -4.13
CA VAL A 18 -4.45 29.11 -4.07
C VAL A 18 -4.33 28.39 -5.41
N HIS A 19 -3.99 27.12 -5.34
CA HIS A 19 -4.07 26.18 -6.43
C HIS A 19 -5.15 25.12 -6.13
N ASP A 20 -5.35 24.19 -7.06
CA ASP A 20 -6.28 23.07 -6.91
C ASP A 20 -5.77 22.05 -5.89
N ARG A 21 -4.46 21.82 -5.80
CA ARG A 21 -3.85 20.83 -4.88
C ARG A 21 -2.74 21.39 -3.99
N SER A 22 -2.53 22.70 -4.02
CA SER A 22 -1.56 23.35 -3.15
C SER A 22 -1.97 24.77 -2.78
N VAL A 23 -1.39 25.30 -1.71
CA VAL A 23 -1.58 26.69 -1.29
C VAL A 23 -0.26 27.30 -0.85
N ASP A 24 0.02 28.52 -1.29
CA ASP A 24 1.21 29.27 -0.93
C ASP A 24 0.90 30.13 0.30
N LEU A 25 1.64 29.93 1.37
CA LEU A 25 1.50 30.58 2.66
C LEU A 25 2.74 31.43 2.97
N GLN A 26 2.52 32.53 3.68
CA GLN A 26 3.59 33.37 4.21
C GLN A 26 3.36 33.65 5.68
N TRP A 27 4.42 33.68 6.47
CA TRP A 27 4.40 34.18 7.85
C TRP A 27 5.77 34.73 8.25
N SER A 28 5.80 35.52 9.31
CA SER A 28 7.03 36.03 9.93
C SER A 28 7.32 35.32 11.25
N GLN A 29 8.58 35.37 11.66
CA GLN A 29 9.02 34.82 12.94
C GLN A 29 8.28 35.45 14.13
N PRO A 30 8.19 34.76 15.30
CA PRO A 30 7.60 35.33 16.50
C PRO A 30 8.39 36.54 17.03
N THR A 31 7.69 37.57 17.54
CA THR A 31 8.34 38.70 18.25
C THR A 31 9.09 38.24 19.50
N GLU A 32 8.60 37.21 20.18
CA GLU A 32 9.22 36.58 21.34
C GLU A 32 9.75 35.18 20.96
N PRO A 33 10.93 35.05 20.34
CA PRO A 33 11.45 33.75 19.88
C PRO A 33 11.84 32.83 21.04
N ASN A 34 12.23 33.42 22.18
CA ASN A 34 12.61 32.71 23.42
C ASN A 34 13.67 31.59 23.23
N GLY A 35 14.49 31.65 22.19
CA GLY A 35 15.50 30.65 21.84
C GLY A 35 15.88 30.74 20.36
N GLU A 36 16.72 29.83 19.87
CA GLU A 36 17.03 29.77 18.43
C GLU A 36 15.91 29.02 17.68
N ILE A 37 15.17 29.73 16.81
CA ILE A 37 14.11 29.13 16.00
C ILE A 37 14.73 28.17 14.98
N ARG A 38 14.43 26.88 15.12
CA ARG A 38 14.90 25.81 14.21
C ARG A 38 13.95 25.60 13.04
N GLY A 39 12.71 26.02 13.17
CA GLY A 39 11.71 25.87 12.14
C GLY A 39 10.29 26.11 12.63
N TYR A 40 9.34 25.71 11.78
CA TYR A 40 7.92 25.90 11.97
C TYR A 40 7.16 24.61 11.69
N ARG A 41 6.07 24.38 12.41
CA ARG A 41 5.08 23.34 12.13
C ARG A 41 3.82 23.99 11.58
N VAL A 42 3.46 23.61 10.37
CA VAL A 42 2.25 24.07 9.67
C VAL A 42 1.17 23.02 9.87
N TYR A 43 0.18 23.36 10.67
CA TYR A 43 -0.99 22.53 10.95
C TYR A 43 -2.11 22.92 10.00
N TYR A 44 -2.81 21.93 9.45
CA TYR A 44 -4.02 22.15 8.68
C TYR A 44 -5.08 21.11 9.02
N MET A 45 -6.33 21.56 9.09
CA MET A 45 -7.44 20.75 9.59
C MET A 45 -8.63 20.78 8.64
N LYS A 46 -9.03 19.60 8.16
CA LYS A 46 -10.23 19.36 7.34
C LYS A 46 -11.24 18.57 8.18
N GLY A 47 -12.38 19.17 8.51
CA GLY A 47 -13.34 18.57 9.43
C GLY A 47 -12.69 18.32 10.80
N ASN A 48 -12.61 17.05 11.21
CA ASN A 48 -11.99 16.64 12.48
C ASN A 48 -10.55 16.11 12.33
N PHE A 49 -10.02 16.04 11.10
CA PHE A 49 -8.68 15.50 10.85
C PHE A 49 -7.66 16.62 10.80
N THR A 50 -6.61 16.51 11.63
CA THR A 50 -5.49 17.46 11.64
C THR A 50 -4.25 16.81 11.07
N SER A 51 -3.60 17.49 10.14
CA SER A 51 -2.34 17.09 9.55
C SER A 51 -1.28 18.16 9.83
N VAL A 52 0.00 17.77 9.82
CA VAL A 52 1.12 18.66 10.12
C VAL A 52 2.23 18.50 9.09
N ARG A 53 2.84 19.62 8.68
CA ARG A 53 4.08 19.67 7.89
C ARG A 53 5.13 20.43 8.66
N THR A 54 6.37 19.93 8.64
CA THR A 54 7.51 20.58 9.29
C THR A 54 8.32 21.36 8.26
N VAL A 55 8.61 22.61 8.56
CA VAL A 55 9.42 23.53 7.75
C VAL A 55 10.68 23.85 8.53
N HIS A 56 11.81 23.32 8.10
CA HIS A 56 13.12 23.64 8.68
C HIS A 56 13.65 24.91 8.01
N ALA A 57 13.46 26.05 8.66
CA ALA A 57 13.90 27.35 8.18
C ALA A 57 14.20 28.28 9.37
N ASN A 58 15.27 29.04 9.26
CA ASN A 58 15.70 30.05 10.24
C ASN A 58 15.52 31.49 9.73
N ASP A 59 14.91 31.66 8.56
CA ASP A 59 14.64 32.97 7.98
C ASP A 59 13.54 33.72 8.76
N PRO A 60 13.64 35.07 8.85
CA PRO A 60 12.65 35.88 9.57
C PRO A 60 11.30 35.94 8.87
N ASN A 61 11.24 35.66 7.57
CA ASN A 61 10.03 35.58 6.76
C ASN A 61 10.04 34.27 5.99
N ILE A 62 9.01 33.46 6.17
CA ILE A 62 8.89 32.15 5.55
C ILE A 62 7.88 32.21 4.42
N LEU A 63 8.27 31.65 3.27
CA LEU A 63 7.38 31.34 2.16
C LEU A 63 7.31 29.82 2.04
N PHE A 64 6.10 29.26 2.15
CA PHE A 64 5.91 27.82 2.16
C PHE A 64 4.71 27.43 1.30
N SER A 65 4.91 26.46 0.41
CA SER A 65 3.84 25.86 -0.38
C SER A 65 3.40 24.54 0.26
N LEU A 66 2.15 24.47 0.68
CA LEU A 66 1.52 23.27 1.21
C LEU A 66 0.95 22.45 0.04
N HIS A 67 1.51 21.27 -0.22
CA HIS A 67 1.12 20.37 -1.32
C HIS A 67 0.24 19.19 -0.88
N ASP A 68 -0.16 18.36 -1.84
CA ASP A 68 -0.97 17.14 -1.68
C ASP A 68 -2.36 17.36 -1.08
N LEU A 69 -2.96 18.52 -1.37
CA LEU A 69 -4.31 18.85 -0.94
C LEU A 69 -5.37 18.26 -1.89
N GLU A 70 -6.58 18.09 -1.37
CA GLU A 70 -7.74 17.73 -2.17
C GLU A 70 -8.32 18.99 -2.87
N PRO A 71 -8.69 18.90 -4.16
CA PRO A 71 -9.37 19.99 -4.86
C PRO A 71 -10.72 20.35 -4.24
N ASN A 72 -11.13 21.60 -4.45
CA ASN A 72 -12.42 22.15 -4.01
C ASN A 72 -12.76 21.84 -2.52
N THR A 73 -11.77 21.99 -1.64
CA THR A 73 -11.86 21.57 -0.24
C THR A 73 -11.60 22.75 0.69
N HIS A 74 -12.43 22.86 1.73
CA HIS A 74 -12.34 23.90 2.75
C HIS A 74 -11.63 23.35 4.00
N PHE A 75 -10.63 24.08 4.52
CA PHE A 75 -9.87 23.70 5.71
C PHE A 75 -9.30 24.96 6.40
N LYS A 76 -8.84 24.82 7.64
CA LYS A 76 -8.12 25.89 8.36
C LYS A 76 -6.65 25.54 8.54
N VAL A 77 -5.79 26.54 8.53
CA VAL A 77 -4.32 26.40 8.65
C VAL A 77 -3.82 27.30 9.76
N TRP A 78 -2.90 26.82 10.59
CA TRP A 78 -2.16 27.63 11.57
C TRP A 78 -0.72 27.13 11.71
N THR A 79 0.15 27.97 12.25
CA THR A 79 1.59 27.68 12.35
C THR A 79 2.08 27.81 13.79
N LYS A 80 3.10 27.02 14.14
CA LYS A 80 3.82 27.10 15.42
C LYS A 80 5.32 27.12 15.15
N ALA A 81 6.07 28.00 15.81
CA ALA A 81 7.53 27.95 15.77
C ALA A 81 8.06 26.89 16.75
N PHE A 82 9.25 26.33 16.51
CA PHE A 82 9.90 25.43 17.47
C PHE A 82 11.41 25.72 17.58
N THR A 83 11.94 25.54 18.79
CA THR A 83 13.37 25.58 19.12
C THR A 83 13.92 24.16 19.26
N GLN A 84 15.14 23.99 19.77
CA GLN A 84 15.69 22.65 20.01
C GLN A 84 14.90 21.89 21.09
N ARG A 85 14.35 22.62 22.08
CA ARG A 85 13.71 22.04 23.27
C ARG A 85 12.19 22.18 23.32
N HIS A 86 11.62 23.21 22.70
CA HIS A 86 10.21 23.54 22.90
C HIS A 86 9.46 23.84 21.59
N GLU A 87 8.19 23.46 21.57
CA GLU A 87 7.22 23.88 20.56
C GLU A 87 6.42 25.08 21.07
N GLY A 88 6.29 26.10 20.24
CA GLY A 88 5.68 27.39 20.57
C GLY A 88 4.16 27.44 20.50
N LYS A 89 3.62 28.64 20.73
CA LYS A 89 2.17 28.92 20.66
C LYS A 89 1.67 28.94 19.22
N SER A 90 0.37 28.64 19.01
CA SER A 90 -0.27 28.71 17.70
C SER A 90 -0.47 30.15 17.24
N SER A 91 -0.18 30.41 15.96
CA SER A 91 -0.66 31.61 15.27
C SER A 91 -2.18 31.61 15.11
N SER A 92 -2.74 32.77 14.76
CA SER A 92 -4.15 32.88 14.38
C SER A 92 -4.43 32.04 13.13
N PRO A 93 -5.50 31.22 13.11
CA PRO A 93 -5.76 30.36 11.97
C PRO A 93 -6.27 31.14 10.76
N VAL A 94 -5.86 30.72 9.57
CA VAL A 94 -6.38 31.19 8.29
C VAL A 94 -7.29 30.12 7.70
N PHE A 95 -8.48 30.50 7.24
CA PHE A 95 -9.40 29.61 6.54
C PHE A 95 -9.09 29.65 5.05
N VAL A 96 -8.91 28.47 4.46
CA VAL A 96 -8.45 28.30 3.08
C VAL A 96 -9.40 27.36 2.35
N SER A 97 -9.63 27.63 1.08
CA SER A 97 -10.38 26.75 0.18
C SER A 97 -9.54 26.53 -1.06
N THR A 98 -9.24 25.27 -1.40
CA THR A 98 -8.54 24.95 -2.65
C THR A 98 -9.42 25.21 -3.86
N ASP A 99 -8.80 25.50 -4.99
CA ASP A 99 -9.51 25.69 -6.25
C ASP A 99 -10.07 24.35 -6.78
N VAL A 100 -10.91 24.41 -7.81
CA VAL A 100 -11.41 23.22 -8.51
C VAL A 100 -10.30 22.53 -9.32
N SER A 101 -10.48 21.24 -9.56
CA SER A 101 -9.67 20.46 -10.52
C SER A 101 -10.51 20.10 -11.73
N GLY A 102 -9.83 19.78 -12.85
CA GLY A 102 -10.51 19.26 -14.03
C GLY A 102 -11.27 17.97 -13.70
N PRO A 103 -12.47 17.76 -14.28
CA PRO A 103 -13.30 16.60 -13.97
C PRO A 103 -12.72 15.31 -14.55
N GLY A 104 -13.32 14.17 -14.19
CA GLY A 104 -13.00 12.87 -14.79
C GLY A 104 -13.29 12.81 -16.30
N ALA A 105 -13.04 11.64 -16.90
CA ALA A 105 -13.26 11.43 -18.33
C ALA A 105 -14.77 11.33 -18.67
N PRO A 106 -15.29 12.11 -19.63
CA PRO A 106 -16.66 11.93 -20.15
C PRO A 106 -16.77 10.63 -20.95
N SER A 107 -18.00 10.14 -21.19
CA SER A 107 -18.23 8.91 -21.97
C SER A 107 -19.04 9.17 -23.23
N ILE A 108 -18.47 8.90 -24.41
CA ILE A 108 -19.18 9.04 -25.69
C ILE A 108 -20.21 7.91 -25.82
N SER A 109 -21.50 8.27 -25.73
CA SER A 109 -22.64 7.35 -25.79
C SER A 109 -23.12 7.12 -27.22
N ASN A 110 -23.08 8.14 -28.07
CA ASN A 110 -23.47 8.04 -29.47
C ASN A 110 -22.54 8.88 -30.36
N LEU A 111 -22.15 8.32 -31.49
CA LEU A 111 -21.42 9.02 -32.55
C LEU A 111 -21.95 8.48 -33.88
N THR A 112 -22.76 9.27 -34.57
CA THR A 112 -23.45 8.88 -35.81
C THR A 112 -23.33 9.96 -36.87
N CYS A 113 -23.45 9.55 -38.13
CA CYS A 113 -23.55 10.48 -39.24
C CYS A 113 -25.00 10.97 -39.37
N GLN A 114 -25.20 12.28 -39.48
CA GLN A 114 -26.55 12.88 -39.43
C GLN A 114 -26.75 14.01 -40.44
N ALA A 115 -25.88 14.25 -41.44
CA ALA A 115 -26.10 15.03 -42.68
C ALA A 115 -24.80 15.40 -43.37
N ASP A 116 -24.88 15.75 -44.66
CA ASP A 116 -23.87 16.45 -45.47
C ASP A 116 -22.76 17.11 -44.64
N ALA A 117 -21.59 16.46 -44.57
CA ALA A 117 -20.42 16.96 -43.86
C ALA A 117 -20.58 17.14 -42.33
N THR A 118 -21.52 16.42 -41.68
CA THR A 118 -21.83 16.55 -40.25
C THR A 118 -21.88 15.23 -39.47
N LEU A 119 -21.38 15.27 -38.24
CA LEU A 119 -21.43 14.18 -37.26
C LEU A 119 -22.25 14.60 -36.04
N TYR A 120 -23.17 13.73 -35.63
CA TYR A 120 -23.87 13.83 -34.36
C TYR A 120 -23.06 13.15 -33.26
N LEU A 121 -22.69 13.93 -32.25
CA LEU A 121 -21.93 13.47 -31.09
C LEU A 121 -22.80 13.60 -29.84
N GLN A 122 -22.88 12.54 -29.05
CA GLN A 122 -23.58 12.52 -27.77
C GLN A 122 -22.69 11.88 -26.71
N TRP A 123 -22.64 12.48 -25.53
CA TRP A 123 -21.84 11.98 -24.41
C TRP A 123 -22.55 12.14 -23.08
N LEU A 124 -22.10 11.33 -22.12
CA LEU A 124 -22.46 11.40 -20.72
C LEU A 124 -21.40 12.15 -19.93
N ARG A 125 -21.87 12.90 -18.92
CA ARG A 125 -21.04 13.61 -17.95
C ARG A 125 -20.11 12.63 -17.19
N PRO A 126 -18.90 13.06 -16.79
CA PRO A 126 -18.03 12.29 -15.90
C PRO A 126 -18.67 11.98 -14.54
N GLU A 127 -18.34 10.81 -13.98
CA GLU A 127 -18.75 10.43 -12.62
C GLU A 127 -17.92 11.14 -11.55
N GLU A 128 -16.61 11.29 -11.78
CA GLU A 128 -15.70 11.99 -10.87
C GLU A 128 -15.71 13.51 -11.13
N LEU A 129 -16.07 14.27 -10.10
CA LEU A 129 -16.30 15.71 -10.19
C LEU A 129 -15.64 16.42 -9.00
N TYR A 130 -14.91 17.50 -9.30
CA TYR A 130 -14.29 18.37 -8.30
C TYR A 130 -14.92 19.76 -8.32
N GLY A 131 -16.25 19.80 -8.36
CA GLY A 131 -17.06 20.99 -8.62
C GLY A 131 -18.10 20.72 -9.71
N THR A 132 -18.23 21.62 -10.68
CA THR A 132 -19.13 21.50 -11.83
C THR A 132 -18.37 21.04 -13.09
N VAL A 133 -19.11 20.72 -14.15
CA VAL A 133 -18.52 20.69 -15.50
C VAL A 133 -19.13 21.84 -16.26
N ASP A 134 -18.34 22.87 -16.51
CA ASP A 134 -18.80 24.12 -17.11
C ASP A 134 -18.64 24.11 -18.63
N LEU A 135 -17.63 23.38 -19.11
CA LEU A 135 -17.28 23.27 -20.52
C LEU A 135 -16.98 21.82 -20.90
N TYR A 136 -17.23 21.49 -22.16
CA TYR A 136 -16.66 20.32 -22.82
C TYR A 136 -15.78 20.76 -23.97
N TYR A 137 -14.62 20.14 -24.09
CA TYR A 137 -13.71 20.32 -25.21
C TYR A 137 -13.78 19.08 -26.09
N ILE A 138 -14.31 19.24 -27.29
CA ILE A 138 -14.41 18.20 -28.31
C ILE A 138 -13.17 18.31 -29.19
N TYR A 139 -12.46 17.21 -29.32
CA TYR A 139 -11.29 17.08 -30.17
C TYR A 139 -11.63 16.12 -31.31
N TYR A 140 -11.43 16.57 -32.54
CA TYR A 140 -11.60 15.72 -33.71
C TYR A 140 -10.47 15.93 -34.72
N ARG A 141 -10.20 14.92 -35.52
CA ARG A 141 -9.28 14.99 -36.66
C ARG A 141 -9.57 13.90 -37.69
N PRO A 142 -9.21 14.10 -38.96
CA PRO A 142 -8.96 13.01 -39.89
C PRO A 142 -7.91 12.05 -39.31
N GLU A 143 -8.07 10.74 -39.50
CA GLU A 143 -7.16 9.72 -38.97
C GLU A 143 -5.72 9.87 -39.48
N ASP A 144 -5.57 10.41 -40.69
CA ASP A 144 -4.31 10.73 -41.36
C ASP A 144 -3.71 12.09 -40.93
N ALA A 145 -4.45 12.92 -40.19
CA ALA A 145 -3.95 14.18 -39.66
C ALA A 145 -3.21 14.00 -38.32
N PHE A 146 -2.13 14.74 -38.12
CA PHE A 146 -1.34 14.67 -36.89
C PHE A 146 -1.95 15.43 -35.71
N GLU A 147 -2.61 16.57 -35.95
CA GLU A 147 -3.15 17.44 -34.92
C GLU A 147 -4.68 17.32 -34.81
N PHE A 148 -5.21 17.56 -33.60
CA PHE A 148 -6.65 17.62 -33.35
C PHE A 148 -7.14 19.05 -33.44
N GLU A 149 -8.27 19.27 -34.12
CA GLU A 149 -9.06 20.48 -33.98
C GLU A 149 -9.83 20.46 -32.66
N GLU A 150 -9.93 21.62 -32.00
CA GLU A 150 -10.56 21.77 -30.68
C GLU A 150 -11.79 22.69 -30.78
N ILE A 151 -12.93 22.22 -30.27
CA ILE A 151 -14.14 23.03 -30.09
C ILE A 151 -14.54 23.01 -28.63
N ALA A 152 -14.75 24.20 -28.04
CA ALA A 152 -15.27 24.36 -26.69
C ALA A 152 -16.80 24.55 -26.72
N VAL A 153 -17.51 23.79 -25.88
CA VAL A 153 -18.97 23.79 -25.77
C VAL A 153 -19.36 24.03 -24.32
N ASN A 154 -20.21 25.03 -24.07
CA ASN A 154 -20.73 25.29 -22.73
C ASN A 154 -21.65 24.15 -22.27
N SER A 155 -21.46 23.72 -21.02
CA SER A 155 -22.34 22.76 -20.37
C SER A 155 -23.61 23.47 -19.88
N VAL A 156 -24.77 23.04 -20.37
CA VAL A 156 -26.05 23.63 -19.97
C VAL A 156 -26.60 22.89 -18.74
N ASN A 157 -26.77 23.58 -17.62
CA ASN A 157 -27.47 23.12 -16.41
C ASN A 157 -27.04 21.75 -15.86
N ASN A 158 -25.74 21.43 -15.88
CA ASN A 158 -25.18 20.23 -15.26
C ASN A 158 -25.86 18.91 -15.69
N ARG A 159 -26.44 18.88 -16.90
CA ARG A 159 -27.18 17.73 -17.44
C ARG A 159 -26.29 16.48 -17.44
N LEU A 160 -26.92 15.31 -17.31
CA LEU A 160 -26.22 14.03 -17.37
C LEU A 160 -25.77 13.69 -18.80
N GLN A 161 -26.48 14.19 -19.79
CA GLN A 161 -26.25 13.91 -21.20
C GLN A 161 -26.21 15.20 -22.01
N HIS A 162 -25.28 15.25 -22.94
CA HIS A 162 -25.05 16.39 -23.82
C HIS A 162 -24.91 15.89 -25.27
N ASN A 163 -25.18 16.78 -26.21
CA ASN A 163 -25.01 16.52 -27.63
C ASN A 163 -24.44 17.73 -28.36
N PHE A 164 -23.83 17.46 -29.51
CA PHE A 164 -23.24 18.47 -30.38
C PHE A 164 -23.22 17.98 -31.84
N LEU A 165 -23.32 18.92 -32.78
CA LEU A 165 -23.22 18.67 -34.20
C LEU A 165 -21.87 19.20 -34.70
N LEU A 166 -20.95 18.30 -35.05
CA LEU A 166 -19.72 18.66 -35.76
C LEU A 166 -20.08 18.89 -37.23
N THR A 167 -19.63 19.99 -37.82
CA THR A 167 -19.96 20.40 -39.20
C THR A 167 -18.70 20.71 -40.00
N ASN A 168 -18.84 20.96 -41.31
CA ASN A 168 -17.73 21.28 -42.23
C ASN A 168 -16.66 20.18 -42.35
N LEU A 169 -17.08 18.91 -42.30
CA LEU A 169 -16.19 17.75 -42.42
C LEU A 169 -16.08 17.25 -43.86
N SER A 170 -14.93 16.70 -44.22
CA SER A 170 -14.67 16.11 -45.54
C SER A 170 -15.30 14.72 -45.67
N TYR A 171 -15.92 14.47 -46.82
CA TYR A 171 -16.45 13.15 -47.15
C TYR A 171 -15.34 12.11 -47.34
N ASN A 172 -15.72 10.83 -47.27
CA ASN A 172 -14.86 9.65 -47.39
C ASN A 172 -13.64 9.67 -46.46
N THR A 173 -13.79 10.31 -45.30
CA THR A 173 -12.69 10.53 -44.34
C THR A 173 -13.05 9.85 -43.02
N MET A 174 -12.07 9.12 -42.46
CA MET A 174 -12.18 8.49 -41.15
C MET A 174 -11.85 9.54 -40.08
N TYR A 175 -12.81 9.85 -39.21
CA TYR A 175 -12.61 10.82 -38.14
C TYR A 175 -12.40 10.11 -36.80
N GLU A 176 -11.41 10.58 -36.04
CA GLU A 176 -11.21 10.22 -34.63
C GLU A 176 -11.71 11.36 -33.74
N VAL A 177 -12.59 11.06 -32.79
CA VAL A 177 -13.21 12.03 -31.88
C VAL A 177 -12.99 11.61 -30.42
N LYS A 178 -12.56 12.56 -29.57
CA LYS A 178 -12.45 12.40 -28.11
C LYS A 178 -12.90 13.68 -27.40
N ILE A 179 -13.39 13.56 -26.19
CA ILE A 179 -13.96 14.70 -25.43
C ILE A 179 -13.30 14.76 -24.06
N ARG A 180 -13.10 15.95 -23.51
CA ARG A 180 -12.77 16.15 -22.08
C ARG A 180 -13.63 17.24 -21.45
N GLY A 181 -13.93 17.10 -20.16
CA GLY A 181 -14.61 18.15 -19.41
C GLY A 181 -13.64 19.25 -18.97
N GLY A 182 -14.17 20.42 -18.65
CA GLY A 182 -13.45 21.52 -18.04
C GLY A 182 -14.29 22.24 -17.01
N THR A 183 -13.62 22.74 -15.97
CA THR A 183 -14.25 23.49 -14.88
C THR A 183 -13.55 24.84 -14.73
N TYR A 184 -14.34 25.90 -14.53
CA TYR A 184 -13.82 27.23 -14.29
C TYR A 184 -13.24 27.33 -12.88
N SER A 185 -12.07 27.95 -12.76
CA SER A 185 -11.49 28.34 -11.49
C SER A 185 -12.47 29.17 -10.67
N HIS A 186 -12.60 28.86 -9.38
CA HIS A 186 -13.37 29.68 -8.43
C HIS A 186 -12.65 30.99 -8.08
N PHE A 187 -11.32 31.04 -8.21
CA PHE A 187 -10.50 32.18 -7.80
C PHE A 187 -10.08 33.09 -8.95
N PHE A 188 -10.05 32.57 -10.19
CA PHE A 188 -9.60 33.30 -11.38
C PHE A 188 -10.73 33.45 -12.42
N SER A 189 -11.90 33.93 -11.97
CA SER A 189 -13.07 34.14 -12.84
C SER A 189 -12.84 35.20 -13.92
N GLU A 190 -12.05 36.23 -13.63
CA GLU A 190 -11.76 37.33 -14.56
C GLU A 190 -10.91 36.92 -15.78
N ASN A 191 -10.18 35.80 -15.70
CA ASN A 191 -9.29 35.31 -16.77
C ASN A 191 -9.84 34.07 -17.50
N ASN A 192 -11.08 33.63 -17.23
CA ASN A 192 -11.64 32.39 -17.77
C ASN A 192 -10.68 31.19 -17.61
N LYS A 193 -9.93 31.11 -16.50
CA LYS A 193 -9.00 30.01 -16.29
C LYS A 193 -9.79 28.71 -16.12
N THR A 194 -9.58 27.76 -17.03
CA THR A 194 -10.26 26.47 -17.00
C THR A 194 -9.29 25.35 -16.66
N TYR A 195 -9.67 24.49 -15.72
CA TYR A 195 -8.99 23.24 -15.45
C TYR A 195 -9.55 22.14 -16.35
N LYS A 196 -8.77 21.71 -17.34
CA LYS A 196 -9.17 20.66 -18.29
C LYS A 196 -8.92 19.27 -17.68
N GLY A 197 -9.95 18.43 -17.72
CA GLY A 197 -9.95 17.07 -17.18
C GLY A 197 -9.35 16.02 -18.12
N ALA A 198 -9.59 14.75 -17.75
CA ALA A 198 -9.14 13.60 -18.54
C ALA A 198 -9.95 13.43 -19.85
N PHE A 199 -9.31 12.84 -20.86
CA PHE A 199 -9.97 12.51 -22.12
C PHE A 199 -10.84 11.26 -22.00
N SER A 200 -11.98 11.29 -22.70
CA SER A 200 -12.77 10.11 -23.02
C SER A 200 -11.95 9.12 -23.85
N HIS A 201 -12.38 7.86 -23.86
CA HIS A 201 -11.90 6.92 -24.87
C HIS A 201 -12.20 7.48 -26.27
N PRO A 202 -11.23 7.46 -27.21
CA PRO A 202 -11.46 7.95 -28.56
C PRO A 202 -12.42 7.03 -29.30
N ARG A 203 -13.33 7.60 -30.08
CA ARG A 203 -14.19 6.87 -31.01
C ARG A 203 -13.87 7.29 -32.44
N LYS A 204 -13.95 6.34 -33.36
CA LYS A 204 -13.71 6.59 -34.77
C LYS A 204 -14.99 6.34 -35.57
N ILE A 205 -15.28 7.20 -36.55
CA ILE A 205 -16.38 7.02 -37.50
C ILE A 205 -15.95 7.40 -38.93
N LEU A 206 -16.40 6.64 -39.92
CA LEU A 206 -16.21 6.95 -41.34
C LEU A 206 -17.35 7.86 -41.81
N LEU A 207 -17.02 9.03 -42.33
CA LEU A 207 -17.99 9.94 -42.93
C LEU A 207 -18.07 9.70 -44.44
N TYR A 208 -19.25 9.43 -44.99
CA TYR A 208 -19.47 9.22 -46.42
C TYR A 208 -20.67 10.06 -46.91
N PRO A 209 -20.75 10.41 -48.20
CA PRO A 209 -21.88 11.15 -48.76
C PRO A 209 -23.20 10.39 -48.55
N ASP A 210 -24.31 11.09 -48.32
CA ASP A 210 -25.65 10.47 -48.18
C ASP A 210 -25.83 9.48 -47.01
N CYS A 211 -25.01 9.59 -45.95
CA CYS A 211 -25.05 8.67 -44.81
C CYS A 211 -26.39 8.58 -44.04
N HIS A 212 -27.25 9.56 -44.24
CA HIS A 212 -28.63 9.59 -43.75
C HIS A 212 -29.56 8.56 -44.38
N LYS A 213 -29.25 8.14 -45.61
CA LYS A 213 -30.11 7.27 -46.42
C LYS A 213 -29.95 5.79 -46.03
N MET A 214 -29.10 5.45 -45.06
CA MET A 214 -29.11 4.11 -44.48
C MET A 214 -30.37 3.96 -43.60
N PRO A 215 -31.29 3.05 -43.95
CA PRO A 215 -32.52 2.91 -43.19
C PRO A 215 -32.22 2.32 -41.81
N HIS A 216 -32.76 2.95 -40.76
CA HIS A 216 -33.19 2.17 -39.60
C HIS A 216 -34.23 1.14 -40.08
N PRO A 217 -34.15 -0.13 -39.64
CA PRO A 217 -35.03 -1.17 -40.14
C PRO A 217 -36.41 -0.98 -39.53
N ASP A 218 -37.37 -0.43 -40.28
CA ASP A 218 -38.78 -0.80 -40.15
C ASP A 218 -39.62 -0.43 -41.38
N ALA A 219 -40.37 -1.45 -41.81
CA ALA A 219 -41.62 -1.45 -42.55
C ALA A 219 -41.74 -0.62 -43.85
N SER A 220 -41.37 -1.23 -44.99
CA SER A 220 -42.31 -1.58 -46.09
C SER A 220 -41.55 -1.89 -47.39
N GLY A 221 -41.84 -3.06 -48.00
CA GLY A 221 -41.17 -3.55 -49.21
C GLY A 221 -41.68 -2.89 -50.51
N PRO A 222 -41.05 -3.23 -51.64
CA PRO A 222 -41.62 -4.34 -52.41
C PRO A 222 -40.60 -5.32 -53.02
N GLY A 223 -41.00 -6.60 -52.98
CA GLY A 223 -40.81 -7.58 -54.07
C GLY A 223 -39.40 -7.95 -54.50
N PHE A 224 -38.73 -8.83 -53.75
CA PHE A 224 -37.78 -9.78 -54.34
C PHE A 224 -38.19 -11.19 -53.93
N GLU A 225 -38.67 -11.98 -54.90
CA GLU A 225 -38.89 -13.41 -54.72
C GLU A 225 -37.54 -14.08 -54.45
N MET A 226 -37.27 -14.41 -53.19
CA MET A 226 -36.14 -15.27 -52.83
C MET A 226 -36.59 -16.73 -52.87
N SER A 227 -35.90 -17.54 -53.67
CA SER A 227 -36.01 -19.00 -53.70
C SER A 227 -35.91 -19.59 -52.28
N ALA A 228 -36.74 -20.59 -51.98
CA ALA A 228 -36.80 -21.27 -50.68
C ALA A 228 -35.43 -21.78 -50.18
N GLY A 229 -34.49 -22.08 -51.08
CA GLY A 229 -33.12 -22.47 -50.72
C GLY A 229 -32.30 -21.35 -50.09
N ILE A 230 -32.53 -20.10 -50.50
CA ILE A 230 -31.84 -18.92 -49.92
C ILE A 230 -32.39 -18.63 -48.53
N ILE A 231 -33.71 -18.77 -48.34
CA ILE A 231 -34.37 -18.59 -47.04
C ILE A 231 -33.89 -19.65 -46.05
N ALA A 232 -33.82 -20.93 -46.46
CA ALA A 232 -33.28 -22.00 -45.62
C ALA A 232 -31.79 -21.78 -45.27
N GLY A 233 -30.99 -21.30 -46.23
CA GLY A 233 -29.57 -20.98 -46.02
C GLY A 233 -29.37 -19.83 -45.02
N ILE A 234 -30.17 -18.76 -45.12
CA ILE A 234 -30.10 -17.61 -44.21
C ILE A 234 -30.58 -18.00 -42.81
N ILE A 235 -31.64 -18.81 -42.68
CA ILE A 235 -32.12 -19.30 -41.38
C ILE A 235 -31.06 -20.17 -40.71
N CYS A 236 -30.43 -21.08 -41.45
CA CYS A 236 -29.34 -21.90 -40.91
C CYS A 236 -28.12 -21.06 -40.51
N ALA A 237 -27.73 -20.08 -41.32
CA ALA A 237 -26.59 -19.21 -41.04
C ALA A 237 -26.84 -18.30 -39.82
N THR A 238 -28.04 -17.70 -39.72
CA THR A 238 -28.42 -16.86 -38.59
C THR A 238 -28.57 -17.68 -37.31
N PHE A 239 -29.12 -18.89 -37.38
CA PHE A 239 -29.17 -19.80 -36.25
C PHE A 239 -27.78 -20.25 -35.80
N ALA A 240 -26.87 -20.53 -36.74
CA ALA A 240 -25.47 -20.86 -36.43
C ALA A 240 -24.72 -19.68 -35.79
N ILE A 241 -24.92 -18.45 -36.28
CA ILE A 241 -24.34 -17.24 -35.68
C ILE A 241 -24.92 -17.00 -34.29
N PHE A 242 -26.22 -17.20 -34.11
CA PHE A 242 -26.88 -17.08 -32.80
C PHE A 242 -26.33 -18.10 -31.80
N LEU A 243 -26.16 -19.36 -32.22
CA LEU A 243 -25.50 -20.39 -31.40
C LEU A 243 -24.04 -20.05 -31.11
N LEU A 244 -23.30 -19.45 -32.05
CA LEU A 244 -21.94 -18.97 -31.83
C LEU A 244 -21.88 -17.80 -30.85
N VAL A 245 -22.81 -16.85 -30.92
CA VAL A 245 -22.92 -15.73 -29.98
C VAL A 245 -23.29 -16.24 -28.60
N ILE A 246 -24.26 -17.16 -28.48
CA ILE A 246 -24.59 -17.82 -27.22
C ILE A 246 -23.39 -18.58 -26.68
N ALA A 247 -22.70 -19.37 -27.51
CA ALA A 247 -21.50 -20.08 -27.12
C ALA A 247 -20.40 -19.11 -26.68
N MET A 248 -20.25 -17.96 -27.34
CA MET A 248 -19.27 -16.93 -26.98
C MET A 248 -19.64 -16.18 -25.69
N VAL A 249 -20.93 -15.94 -25.45
CA VAL A 249 -21.44 -15.34 -24.21
C VAL A 249 -21.31 -16.31 -23.03
N ILE A 250 -21.66 -17.58 -23.23
CA ILE A 250 -21.41 -18.67 -22.28
C ILE A 250 -19.91 -18.80 -22.06
N TRP A 251 -19.09 -18.77 -23.10
CA TRP A 251 -17.63 -18.81 -23.00
C TRP A 251 -17.09 -17.64 -22.18
N ARG A 252 -17.56 -16.41 -22.44
CA ARG A 252 -17.16 -15.23 -21.66
C ARG A 252 -17.58 -15.33 -20.20
N ARG A 253 -18.81 -15.75 -19.94
CA ARG A 253 -19.40 -15.82 -18.59
C ARG A 253 -18.80 -16.95 -17.75
N PHE A 254 -18.44 -18.08 -18.37
CA PHE A 254 -17.86 -19.22 -17.67
C PHE A 254 -16.31 -19.27 -17.69
N PHE A 255 -15.65 -18.67 -18.69
CA PHE A 255 -14.19 -18.81 -18.87
C PHE A 255 -13.37 -17.50 -18.78
N GLN A 256 -13.94 -16.29 -18.99
CA GLN A 256 -13.19 -15.02 -18.82
C GLN A 256 -13.34 -14.38 -17.43
N GLY A 257 -14.38 -14.71 -16.65
CA GLY A 257 -14.58 -14.17 -15.30
C GLY A 257 -13.59 -14.68 -14.24
N ALA A 258 -12.71 -15.61 -14.58
CA ALA A 258 -12.04 -16.44 -13.59
C ALA A 258 -10.74 -15.87 -12.98
N TYR A 259 -10.12 -14.87 -13.63
CA TYR A 259 -8.73 -14.48 -13.34
C TYR A 259 -8.42 -13.00 -13.59
N TYR A 260 -9.43 -12.14 -13.71
CA TYR A 260 -9.27 -10.71 -13.99
C TYR A 260 -8.42 -9.97 -12.93
N TYR A 261 -8.36 -10.52 -11.73
CA TYR A 261 -7.70 -9.96 -10.56
C TYR A 261 -6.17 -10.12 -10.55
N LEU A 262 -5.62 -10.85 -11.52
CA LEU A 262 -4.18 -11.13 -11.63
C LEU A 262 -3.37 -9.89 -12.08
N ASP A 263 -4.07 -8.89 -12.63
CA ASP A 263 -3.51 -7.60 -13.06
C ASP A 263 -3.91 -6.45 -12.10
N ASP A 264 -4.64 -6.72 -11.00
CA ASP A 264 -5.12 -5.66 -10.09
C ASP A 264 -3.95 -4.92 -9.42
N PRO A 265 -3.87 -3.58 -9.50
CA PRO A 265 -2.86 -2.77 -8.81
C PRO A 265 -2.95 -2.94 -7.28
N PRO A 266 -1.87 -2.63 -6.53
CA PRO A 266 -1.87 -2.77 -5.08
C PRO A 266 -3.03 -1.96 -4.48
N LYS A 267 -3.83 -2.60 -3.61
CA LYS A 267 -4.78 -1.85 -2.77
C LYS A 267 -3.95 -0.96 -1.85
N ALA A 268 -4.26 0.33 -1.80
CA ALA A 268 -3.61 1.26 -0.89
C ALA A 268 -3.65 0.69 0.54
N ALA A 269 -2.51 0.65 1.21
CA ALA A 269 -2.44 0.26 2.61
C ALA A 269 -3.32 1.23 3.43
N PRO A 270 -4.07 0.76 4.44
CA PRO A 270 -4.78 1.65 5.35
C PRO A 270 -3.80 2.64 5.97
N VAL A 271 -4.27 3.85 6.28
CA VAL A 271 -3.48 4.84 7.03
C VAL A 271 -3.12 4.25 8.40
N LEU A 272 -1.84 4.32 8.79
CA LEU A 272 -1.38 3.93 10.12
C LEU A 272 -2.11 4.75 11.18
N MET A 273 -2.77 4.07 12.13
CA MET A 273 -3.13 4.71 13.40
C MET A 273 -1.88 4.70 14.29
N HIS A 274 -1.23 5.85 14.41
CA HIS A 274 -0.01 6.08 15.18
C HIS A 274 -0.26 6.22 16.70
N ASP A 275 -1.28 5.55 17.24
CA ASP A 275 -1.74 5.76 18.62
C ASP A 275 -0.92 4.98 19.65
N TRP A 276 -0.28 3.88 19.22
CA TRP A 276 0.44 2.98 20.13
C TRP A 276 1.73 3.55 20.72
N GLU A 277 2.35 4.56 20.09
CA GLU A 277 3.55 5.21 20.66
C GLU A 277 3.22 6.07 21.88
N ASN A 278 1.98 6.55 21.99
CA ASN A 278 1.51 7.39 23.08
C ASN A 278 0.77 6.60 24.17
N ASP A 279 0.52 5.31 23.94
CA ASP A 279 -0.09 4.42 24.93
C ASP A 279 0.97 3.99 25.95
N THR A 280 0.98 4.69 27.08
CA THR A 280 1.94 4.44 28.17
C THR A 280 1.43 3.44 29.22
N GLY A 281 0.25 2.83 29.00
CA GLY A 281 -0.54 2.23 30.08
C GLY A 281 -1.03 3.29 31.07
N GLY A 282 -2.10 3.00 31.82
CA GLY A 282 -2.84 3.98 32.63
C GLY A 282 -2.02 4.79 33.66
N GLU A 283 -0.79 4.40 33.99
CA GLU A 283 0.10 5.13 34.91
C GLU A 283 1.41 5.65 34.29
N GLY A 284 1.63 5.54 32.98
CA GLY A 284 2.88 6.02 32.36
C GLY A 284 4.03 5.00 32.37
N SER A 285 3.83 3.82 32.96
CA SER A 285 4.90 2.85 33.26
C SER A 285 5.53 2.17 32.04
N TYR A 286 4.88 2.19 30.87
CA TYR A 286 5.33 1.43 29.69
C TYR A 286 5.54 2.31 28.45
N GLY A 287 5.94 3.57 28.68
CA GLY A 287 6.19 4.53 27.61
C GLY A 287 7.46 4.24 26.79
N PRO A 288 7.67 5.00 25.69
CA PRO A 288 8.91 4.90 24.90
C PRO A 288 10.16 5.20 25.73
N ILE A 289 11.22 4.43 25.48
CA ILE A 289 12.51 4.51 26.17
C ILE A 289 13.56 5.04 25.19
N ASP A 290 14.31 6.07 25.58
CA ASP A 290 15.44 6.57 24.80
C ASP A 290 16.60 5.56 24.76
N VAL A 291 17.31 5.47 23.64
CA VAL A 291 18.39 4.48 23.45
C VAL A 291 19.52 4.62 24.49
N HIS A 292 19.72 5.84 25.00
CA HIS A 292 20.72 6.13 26.02
C HIS A 292 20.37 5.52 27.39
N ASP A 293 19.09 5.40 27.70
CA ASP A 293 18.58 4.83 28.95
C ASP A 293 18.27 3.34 28.83
N PHE A 294 18.24 2.80 27.60
CA PHE A 294 17.81 1.43 27.35
C PHE A 294 18.68 0.38 28.07
N ALA A 295 20.00 0.59 28.16
CA ALA A 295 20.88 -0.33 28.90
C ALA A 295 20.55 -0.40 30.39
N LYS A 296 20.23 0.74 30.99
CA LYS A 296 19.80 0.80 32.38
C LYS A 296 18.43 0.15 32.55
N HIS A 297 17.49 0.47 31.67
CA HIS A 297 16.15 -0.11 31.68
C HIS A 297 16.18 -1.65 31.62
N VAL A 298 16.94 -2.25 30.70
CA VAL A 298 17.07 -3.71 30.61
C VAL A 298 17.72 -4.31 31.86
N ALA A 299 18.73 -3.65 32.44
CA ALA A 299 19.34 -4.09 33.69
C ALA A 299 18.35 -4.05 34.87
N ASP A 300 17.53 -3.00 34.96
CA ASP A 300 16.47 -2.86 35.96
C ASP A 300 15.38 -3.94 35.78
N LEU A 301 15.08 -4.34 34.53
CA LEU A 301 14.12 -5.41 34.25
C LEU A 301 14.63 -6.80 34.64
N HIS A 302 15.93 -7.05 34.48
CA HIS A 302 16.59 -8.29 34.91
C HIS A 302 16.82 -8.39 36.42
N ALA A 303 16.67 -7.28 37.15
CA ALA A 303 16.89 -7.26 38.59
C ALA A 303 15.95 -8.24 39.32
N ASP A 304 16.41 -8.72 40.47
CA ASP A 304 15.66 -9.63 41.35
C ASP A 304 15.14 -10.92 40.68
N GLY A 305 15.80 -11.38 39.62
CA GLY A 305 15.44 -12.60 38.90
C GLY A 305 14.29 -12.39 37.91
N ASP A 306 14.39 -11.34 37.09
CA ASP A 306 13.47 -11.03 35.98
C ASP A 306 12.03 -10.70 36.40
N ILE A 307 11.77 -10.40 37.69
CA ILE A 307 10.42 -10.14 38.21
C ILE A 307 9.71 -9.02 37.45
N ALA A 308 10.46 -7.98 37.06
CA ALA A 308 9.90 -6.87 36.32
C ALA A 308 9.52 -7.28 34.89
N PHE A 309 10.32 -8.11 34.21
CA PHE A 309 9.92 -8.73 32.94
C PHE A 309 8.62 -9.54 33.06
N SER A 310 8.51 -10.38 34.10
CA SER A 310 7.30 -11.16 34.32
C SER A 310 6.08 -10.25 34.49
N LYS A 311 6.20 -9.16 35.28
CA LYS A 311 5.13 -8.18 35.46
C LYS A 311 4.74 -7.47 34.17
N GLU A 312 5.70 -7.01 33.37
CA GLU A 312 5.41 -6.38 32.09
C GLU A 312 4.70 -7.33 31.14
N TYR A 313 5.21 -8.56 31.02
CA TYR A 313 4.67 -9.56 30.12
C TYR A 313 3.26 -10.00 30.53
N GLU A 314 3.02 -10.21 31.83
CA GLU A 314 1.69 -10.46 32.38
C GLU A 314 0.71 -9.31 32.09
N ALA A 315 1.15 -8.06 32.19
CA ALA A 315 0.33 -6.90 31.85
C ALA A 315 -0.11 -6.90 30.37
N ILE A 316 0.79 -7.27 29.44
CA ILE A 316 0.45 -7.42 28.00
C ILE A 316 -0.57 -8.56 27.82
N GLN A 317 -0.38 -9.69 28.52
CA GLN A 317 -1.32 -10.82 28.45
C GLN A 317 -2.70 -10.42 28.95
N ALA A 318 -2.76 -9.71 30.08
CA ALA A 318 -4.00 -9.21 30.66
C ALA A 318 -4.71 -8.22 29.72
N ALA A 319 -3.98 -7.26 29.15
CA ALA A 319 -4.53 -6.31 28.18
C ALA A 319 -5.10 -7.04 26.94
N SER A 320 -4.35 -8.01 26.41
CA SER A 320 -4.79 -8.83 25.26
C SER A 320 -6.02 -9.69 25.57
N ALA A 321 -6.19 -10.13 26.81
CA ALA A 321 -7.32 -10.95 27.23
C ALA A 321 -8.61 -10.12 27.43
N GLN A 322 -8.47 -8.84 27.78
CA GLN A 322 -9.60 -7.91 27.92
C GLN A 322 -10.19 -7.54 26.54
N GLU A 323 -9.37 -7.48 25.50
CA GLU A 323 -9.82 -7.23 24.14
C GLU A 323 -10.33 -8.49 23.45
N HIS A 324 -11.64 -8.55 23.20
CA HIS A 324 -12.25 -9.68 22.50
C HIS A 324 -12.34 -9.42 20.99
N HIS A 325 -11.43 -10.03 20.23
CA HIS A 325 -11.41 -9.99 18.77
C HIS A 325 -12.07 -11.24 18.16
N PRO A 326 -13.11 -11.10 17.31
CA PRO A 326 -13.75 -12.23 16.65
C PRO A 326 -12.78 -13.04 15.76
N ALA A 327 -13.00 -14.36 15.70
CA ALA A 327 -12.25 -15.30 14.85
C ALA A 327 -13.16 -16.40 14.28
N GLU A 328 -14.37 -16.01 13.86
CA GLU A 328 -15.43 -16.90 13.37
C GLU A 328 -14.95 -17.74 12.18
N HIS A 329 -14.15 -17.15 11.28
CA HIS A 329 -13.64 -17.86 10.09
C HIS A 329 -12.68 -18.98 10.48
N SER A 330 -11.81 -18.74 11.47
CA SER A 330 -10.90 -19.75 11.99
C SER A 330 -11.63 -20.86 12.73
N GLN A 331 -12.72 -20.54 13.42
CA GLN A 331 -13.49 -21.48 14.23
C GLN A 331 -14.55 -22.25 13.43
N HIS A 332 -14.86 -21.80 12.20
CA HIS A 332 -15.80 -22.45 11.30
C HIS A 332 -15.44 -23.94 11.09
N PRO A 333 -16.40 -24.88 11.19
CA PRO A 333 -16.14 -26.32 11.09
C PRO A 333 -15.30 -26.72 9.88
N ASP A 334 -15.59 -26.16 8.70
CA ASP A 334 -14.87 -26.45 7.44
C ASP A 334 -13.40 -25.98 7.43
N ASN A 335 -13.04 -25.04 8.32
CA ASN A 335 -11.70 -24.45 8.41
C ASN A 335 -10.87 -25.00 9.57
N LYS A 336 -11.47 -25.73 10.52
CA LYS A 336 -10.76 -26.30 11.68
C LYS A 336 -9.55 -27.13 11.27
N GLN A 337 -9.70 -27.96 10.23
CA GLN A 337 -8.63 -28.81 9.68
C GLN A 337 -7.52 -28.04 8.94
N LYS A 338 -7.74 -26.75 8.63
CA LYS A 338 -6.74 -25.86 8.02
C LYS A 338 -5.87 -25.17 9.08
N ASN A 339 -6.26 -25.24 10.36
CA ASN A 339 -5.47 -24.73 11.48
C ASN A 339 -4.52 -25.79 12.00
N ARG A 340 -3.21 -25.48 12.10
CA ARG A 340 -2.22 -26.40 12.69
C ARG A 340 -2.48 -26.61 14.19
N TYR A 341 -2.97 -25.57 14.87
CA TYR A 341 -3.33 -25.60 16.28
C TYR A 341 -4.70 -24.93 16.47
N LEU A 342 -5.61 -25.59 17.18
CA LEU A 342 -6.99 -25.10 17.33
C LEU A 342 -7.10 -23.82 18.15
N ASN A 343 -6.16 -23.60 19.07
CA ASN A 343 -6.08 -22.40 19.91
C ASN A 343 -5.35 -21.22 19.24
N ILE A 344 -4.78 -21.42 18.04
CA ILE A 344 -4.10 -20.36 17.29
C ILE A 344 -5.00 -19.98 16.12
N VAL A 345 -5.66 -18.85 16.24
CA VAL A 345 -6.69 -18.39 15.31
C VAL A 345 -6.26 -17.12 14.60
N ALA A 346 -6.85 -16.85 13.44
CA ALA A 346 -6.68 -15.60 12.73
C ALA A 346 -7.89 -14.70 13.01
N TYR A 347 -7.66 -13.55 13.64
CA TYR A 347 -8.73 -12.57 13.90
C TYR A 347 -9.36 -12.07 12.61
N ASP A 348 -10.69 -11.93 12.60
CA ASP A 348 -11.45 -11.70 11.37
C ASP A 348 -11.16 -10.33 10.73
N HIS A 349 -10.87 -9.31 11.55
CA HIS A 349 -10.68 -7.93 11.08
C HIS A 349 -9.32 -7.70 10.38
N THR A 350 -8.32 -8.56 10.67
CA THR A 350 -6.96 -8.48 10.10
C THR A 350 -6.56 -9.73 9.30
N ARG A 351 -7.41 -10.76 9.21
CA ARG A 351 -7.08 -11.98 8.46
C ARG A 351 -6.78 -11.67 7.00
N VAL A 352 -5.88 -12.43 6.40
CA VAL A 352 -5.58 -12.31 4.97
C VAL A 352 -6.71 -12.99 4.17
N PRO A 353 -7.48 -12.23 3.36
CA PRO A 353 -8.53 -12.82 2.54
C PRO A 353 -7.92 -13.44 1.27
N LEU A 354 -8.45 -14.60 0.86
CA LEU A 354 -8.18 -15.18 -0.45
C LEU A 354 -9.36 -14.93 -1.39
N ARG A 355 -9.06 -14.68 -2.67
CA ARG A 355 -10.08 -14.40 -3.68
C ARG A 355 -10.82 -15.69 -4.09
N PRO A 356 -12.17 -15.73 -4.04
CA PRO A 356 -12.95 -16.92 -4.36
C PRO A 356 -12.61 -17.51 -5.73
N LEU A 357 -12.40 -18.83 -5.79
CA LEU A 357 -12.22 -19.53 -7.06
C LEU A 357 -13.54 -19.69 -7.84
N PRO A 358 -13.49 -19.60 -9.18
CA PRO A 358 -14.66 -19.77 -10.02
C PRO A 358 -15.18 -21.21 -9.96
N GLY A 359 -16.49 -21.37 -9.76
CA GLY A 359 -17.16 -22.67 -9.73
C GLY A 359 -17.16 -23.36 -8.36
N GLN A 360 -16.49 -22.81 -7.35
CA GLN A 360 -16.61 -23.33 -5.98
C GLN A 360 -17.86 -22.75 -5.30
N LYS A 361 -18.83 -23.62 -4.98
CA LYS A 361 -19.98 -23.26 -4.15
C LYS A 361 -19.53 -23.12 -2.69
N LYS A 362 -19.65 -21.92 -2.13
CA LYS A 362 -19.73 -21.62 -0.68
C LYS A 362 -18.57 -22.06 0.25
N ALA A 363 -17.43 -22.55 -0.22
CA ALA A 363 -16.27 -22.68 0.68
C ALA A 363 -15.71 -21.29 0.97
N ILE A 364 -15.79 -20.81 2.21
CA ILE A 364 -15.07 -19.61 2.61
C ILE A 364 -13.58 -19.93 2.51
N GLU A 365 -12.93 -19.35 1.51
CA GLU A 365 -11.50 -19.54 1.34
C GLU A 365 -10.76 -18.85 2.48
N TYR A 366 -10.03 -19.67 3.22
CA TYR A 366 -9.45 -19.31 4.51
C TYR A 366 -8.02 -19.82 4.55
N VAL A 367 -7.15 -18.96 5.05
CA VAL A 367 -5.78 -19.26 5.45
C VAL A 367 -5.57 -18.68 6.84
N ASN A 368 -4.90 -19.41 7.72
CA ASN A 368 -4.59 -18.94 9.07
C ASN A 368 -3.40 -17.96 9.01
N ALA A 369 -3.72 -16.73 8.64
CA ALA A 369 -2.77 -15.65 8.47
C ALA A 369 -3.43 -14.29 8.77
N ASN A 370 -2.69 -13.37 9.38
CA ASN A 370 -3.12 -12.00 9.62
C ASN A 370 -2.09 -11.03 9.04
N TYR A 371 -2.58 -9.90 8.53
CA TYR A 371 -1.70 -8.75 8.35
C TYR A 371 -1.24 -8.24 9.70
N ILE A 372 0.03 -7.86 9.79
CA ILE A 372 0.64 -7.28 10.98
C ILE A 372 1.38 -6.02 10.55
N ASP A 373 1.23 -4.95 11.32
CA ASP A 373 1.93 -3.70 11.07
C ASP A 373 3.41 -3.80 11.41
N GLY A 374 4.21 -2.98 10.74
CA GLY A 374 5.59 -2.72 11.11
C GLY A 374 5.77 -1.30 11.64
N TYR A 375 7.02 -0.91 11.84
CA TYR A 375 7.32 0.47 12.19
C TYR A 375 7.02 1.38 10.99
N ASP A 376 6.10 2.33 11.17
CA ASP A 376 5.63 3.28 10.16
C ASP A 376 5.19 2.65 8.82
N LYS A 377 4.76 1.39 8.84
CA LYS A 377 4.23 0.69 7.67
C LYS A 377 3.05 -0.21 8.05
N ALA A 378 1.83 0.20 7.67
CA ALA A 378 0.64 -0.63 7.83
C ALA A 378 0.77 -1.91 7.00
N ARG A 379 0.35 -3.05 7.57
CA ARG A 379 0.40 -4.36 6.92
C ARG A 379 1.77 -4.68 6.31
N ALA A 380 2.86 -4.31 7.01
CA ALA A 380 4.22 -4.60 6.59
C ALA A 380 4.50 -6.11 6.50
N TYR A 381 3.82 -6.90 7.33
CA TYR A 381 4.00 -8.34 7.42
C TYR A 381 2.68 -9.10 7.25
N ILE A 382 2.82 -10.37 6.89
CA ILE A 382 1.79 -11.38 7.09
C ILE A 382 2.34 -12.42 8.08
N GLY A 383 1.78 -12.46 9.29
CA GLY A 383 2.04 -13.51 10.26
C GLY A 383 1.14 -14.71 9.99
N THR A 384 1.72 -15.87 9.69
CA THR A 384 0.97 -17.08 9.31
C THR A 384 1.52 -18.32 9.99
N GLN A 385 0.69 -19.35 10.16
CA GLN A 385 1.16 -20.67 10.61
C GLN A 385 2.10 -21.31 9.59
N GLY A 386 2.92 -22.27 10.04
CA GLY A 386 3.64 -23.20 9.18
C GLY A 386 2.65 -24.02 8.33
N PRO A 387 2.71 -23.96 6.99
CA PRO A 387 1.70 -24.59 6.13
C PRO A 387 1.55 -26.09 6.38
N LEU A 388 0.32 -26.58 6.23
CA LEU A 388 -0.02 -27.99 6.28
C LEU A 388 -0.10 -28.53 4.84
N PRO A 389 0.03 -29.84 4.60
CA PRO A 389 -0.12 -30.41 3.27
C PRO A 389 -1.46 -30.04 2.61
N SER A 390 -2.54 -29.97 3.40
CA SER A 390 -3.87 -29.55 2.97
C SER A 390 -4.03 -28.05 2.69
N THR A 391 -3.01 -27.24 2.99
CA THR A 391 -3.05 -25.78 2.84
C THR A 391 -1.92 -25.21 1.99
N PHE A 392 -1.06 -26.05 1.39
CA PHE A 392 0.03 -25.60 0.52
C PHE A 392 -0.45 -24.76 -0.67
N ASP A 393 -1.56 -25.16 -1.28
CA ASP A 393 -2.20 -24.41 -2.38
C ASP A 393 -2.65 -23.02 -1.91
N THR A 394 -3.32 -22.93 -0.76
CA THR A 394 -3.78 -21.65 -0.19
C THR A 394 -2.60 -20.76 0.22
N PHE A 395 -1.51 -21.34 0.73
CA PHE A 395 -0.30 -20.60 1.09
C PHE A 395 0.37 -19.99 -0.14
N TRP A 396 0.64 -20.77 -1.20
CA TRP A 396 1.26 -20.22 -2.41
C TRP A 396 0.35 -19.28 -3.17
N ARG A 397 -0.97 -19.51 -3.11
CA ARG A 397 -1.93 -18.54 -3.64
C ARG A 397 -1.89 -17.22 -2.86
N MET A 398 -1.79 -17.27 -1.54
CA MET A 398 -1.59 -16.07 -0.71
C MET A 398 -0.31 -15.33 -1.12
N VAL A 399 0.82 -16.03 -1.27
CA VAL A 399 2.11 -15.46 -1.75
C VAL A 399 1.91 -14.72 -3.08
N TRP A 400 1.18 -15.33 -4.02
CA TRP A 400 0.90 -14.74 -5.32
C TRP A 400 -0.05 -13.53 -5.24
N GLU A 401 -1.21 -13.68 -4.59
CA GLU A 401 -2.23 -12.63 -4.50
C GLU A 401 -1.72 -11.40 -3.75
N GLN A 402 -0.91 -11.61 -2.71
CA GLN A 402 -0.34 -10.55 -1.89
C GLN A 402 0.97 -9.98 -2.43
N ARG A 403 1.42 -10.41 -3.62
CA ARG A 403 2.66 -9.94 -4.28
C ARG A 403 3.88 -10.01 -3.36
N VAL A 404 3.95 -11.06 -2.55
CA VAL A 404 5.04 -11.28 -1.60
C VAL A 404 6.34 -11.45 -2.37
N HIS A 405 7.43 -10.86 -1.90
CA HIS A 405 8.78 -11.10 -2.42
C HIS A 405 9.63 -11.90 -1.44
N ILE A 406 9.46 -11.65 -0.13
CA ILE A 406 10.24 -12.29 0.94
C ILE A 406 9.34 -13.17 1.82
N ILE A 407 9.79 -14.41 2.04
CA ILE A 407 9.25 -15.34 3.03
C ILE A 407 10.32 -15.58 4.10
N VAL A 408 9.99 -15.30 5.34
CA VAL A 408 10.84 -15.55 6.51
C VAL A 408 10.30 -16.78 7.25
N MET A 409 11.10 -17.84 7.29
CA MET A 409 10.79 -19.10 7.96
C MET A 409 11.71 -19.27 9.18
N ILE A 410 11.15 -19.27 10.39
CA ILE A 410 11.91 -19.29 11.66
C ILE A 410 11.62 -20.58 12.45
N THR A 411 11.69 -21.72 11.77
CA THR A 411 11.46 -23.03 12.38
C THR A 411 12.07 -24.10 11.50
N ASN A 412 12.65 -25.14 12.10
CA ASN A 412 12.96 -26.34 11.36
C ASN A 412 11.68 -27.13 11.06
N LEU A 413 11.73 -28.04 10.08
CA LEU A 413 10.59 -28.88 9.74
C LEU A 413 10.19 -29.80 10.89
N VAL A 414 11.20 -30.36 11.57
CA VAL A 414 11.07 -31.26 12.72
C VAL A 414 12.02 -30.81 13.81
N GLU A 415 11.51 -30.74 15.03
CA GLU A 415 12.21 -30.29 16.24
C GLU A 415 11.93 -31.31 17.35
N ARG A 416 12.97 -31.92 17.94
CA ARG A 416 12.86 -33.05 18.90
C ARG A 416 11.87 -34.15 18.47
N GLY A 417 11.90 -34.52 17.20
CA GLY A 417 11.01 -35.55 16.64
C GLY A 417 9.55 -35.11 16.45
N ARG A 418 9.21 -33.86 16.79
CA ARG A 418 7.88 -33.28 16.55
C ARG A 418 7.90 -32.45 15.28
N LYS A 419 6.96 -32.73 14.40
CA LYS A 419 6.77 -31.95 13.18
C LYS A 419 6.24 -30.55 13.52
N LYS A 420 6.99 -29.52 13.13
CA LYS A 420 6.66 -28.10 13.36
C LYS A 420 6.13 -27.42 12.10
N CYS A 421 6.68 -27.77 10.95
CA CYS A 421 6.25 -27.28 9.64
C CYS A 421 6.40 -28.40 8.62
N ASP A 422 5.49 -28.47 7.66
CA ASP A 422 5.66 -29.34 6.50
C ASP A 422 6.44 -28.59 5.42
N GLN A 423 7.18 -29.33 4.59
CA GLN A 423 7.96 -28.75 3.50
C GLN A 423 7.01 -28.35 2.37
N TYR A 424 6.74 -27.05 2.25
CA TYR A 424 5.83 -26.48 1.24
C TYR A 424 6.54 -26.07 -0.06
N TRP A 425 7.79 -26.48 -0.26
CA TRP A 425 8.59 -26.12 -1.42
C TRP A 425 9.24 -27.37 -2.05
N PRO A 426 9.51 -27.37 -3.36
CA PRO A 426 10.15 -28.50 -4.02
C PRO A 426 11.58 -28.69 -3.53
N LYS A 427 12.00 -29.94 -3.33
CA LYS A 427 13.42 -30.26 -3.05
C LYS A 427 14.31 -29.96 -4.26
N GLU A 428 13.81 -30.24 -5.45
CA GLU A 428 14.48 -30.02 -6.72
C GLU A 428 13.44 -29.74 -7.82
N GLY A 429 13.87 -29.06 -8.88
CA GLY A 429 13.00 -28.79 -10.02
C GLY A 429 11.79 -27.92 -9.66
N SER A 430 10.60 -28.34 -10.09
CA SER A 430 9.35 -27.60 -9.89
C SER A 430 8.21 -28.48 -9.41
N GLU A 431 7.40 -27.96 -8.50
CA GLU A 431 6.15 -28.57 -8.03
C GLU A 431 4.98 -27.61 -8.27
N ILE A 432 3.75 -28.15 -8.35
CA ILE A 432 2.53 -27.36 -8.54
C ILE A 432 1.68 -27.47 -7.28
N TYR A 433 1.40 -26.31 -6.67
CA TYR A 433 0.52 -26.18 -5.51
C TYR A 433 -0.74 -25.44 -5.92
N GLY A 434 -1.81 -26.19 -6.20
CA GLY A 434 -3.06 -25.64 -6.74
C GLY A 434 -2.86 -25.00 -8.12
N LEU A 435 -2.88 -23.67 -8.20
CA LEU A 435 -2.71 -22.91 -9.44
C LEU A 435 -1.32 -22.29 -9.60
N ILE A 436 -0.44 -22.46 -8.62
CA ILE A 436 0.89 -21.87 -8.60
C ILE A 436 1.93 -22.96 -8.81
N GLN A 437 2.70 -22.86 -9.89
CA GLN A 437 3.92 -23.62 -10.06
C GLN A 437 5.05 -22.90 -9.32
N VAL A 438 5.80 -23.65 -8.53
CA VAL A 438 6.96 -23.15 -7.77
C VAL A 438 8.17 -23.94 -8.22
N ARG A 439 9.22 -23.25 -8.65
CA ARG A 439 10.48 -23.84 -9.08
C ARG A 439 11.60 -23.36 -8.17
N LEU A 440 12.37 -24.30 -7.62
CA LEU A 440 13.61 -23.97 -6.92
C LEU A 440 14.66 -23.56 -7.95
N VAL A 441 15.16 -22.33 -7.85
CA VAL A 441 16.18 -21.78 -8.76
C VAL A 441 17.56 -21.89 -8.14
N HIS A 442 17.68 -21.57 -6.85
CA HIS A 442 18.94 -21.57 -6.14
C HIS A 442 18.71 -21.81 -4.65
N GLU A 443 19.62 -22.52 -4.00
CA GLU A 443 19.68 -22.72 -2.55
C GLU A 443 21.09 -22.41 -2.07
N GLU A 444 21.20 -21.53 -1.09
CA GLU A 444 22.44 -21.14 -0.42
C GLU A 444 22.33 -21.47 1.06
N VAL A 445 23.13 -22.44 1.52
CA VAL A 445 23.16 -22.86 2.92
C VAL A 445 24.27 -22.09 3.65
N LEU A 446 23.89 -21.29 4.64
CA LEU A 446 24.80 -20.56 5.52
C LEU A 446 24.80 -21.21 6.91
N ALA A 447 25.65 -20.72 7.81
CA ALA A 447 25.84 -21.32 9.13
C ALA A 447 24.55 -21.37 9.97
N THR A 448 23.75 -20.30 9.97
CA THR A 448 22.57 -20.17 10.85
C THR A 448 21.25 -20.05 10.10
N TYR A 449 21.28 -19.94 8.77
CA TYR A 449 20.10 -19.87 7.94
C TYR A 449 20.38 -20.35 6.50
N THR A 450 19.32 -20.67 5.77
CA THR A 450 19.37 -21.03 4.34
C THR A 450 18.57 -20.01 3.55
N ILE A 451 19.09 -19.56 2.40
CA ILE A 451 18.36 -18.72 1.45
C ILE A 451 17.94 -19.59 0.27
N ARG A 452 16.65 -19.59 -0.07
CA ARG A 452 16.15 -20.22 -1.30
C ARG A 452 15.55 -19.18 -2.23
N LYS A 453 15.96 -19.21 -3.50
CA LYS A 453 15.35 -18.45 -4.57
C LYS A 453 14.37 -19.32 -5.31
N PHE A 454 13.11 -18.91 -5.34
CA PHE A 454 12.05 -19.55 -6.10
C PHE A 454 11.63 -18.67 -7.28
N ALA A 455 11.27 -19.34 -8.38
CA ALA A 455 10.52 -18.72 -9.46
C ALA A 455 9.11 -19.30 -9.44
N ILE A 456 8.10 -18.44 -9.27
CA ILE A 456 6.70 -18.84 -9.21
C ILE A 456 5.95 -18.38 -10.45
N ARG A 457 5.04 -19.22 -10.95
CA ARG A 457 4.21 -18.95 -12.12
C ARG A 457 2.77 -19.33 -11.83
N HIS A 458 1.83 -18.45 -12.18
CA HIS A 458 0.42 -18.78 -12.15
C HIS A 458 0.01 -19.55 -13.41
N MET A 459 -0.44 -20.79 -13.25
CA MET A 459 -0.66 -21.75 -14.36
C MET A 459 -1.73 -21.33 -15.36
N LYS A 460 -2.60 -20.38 -15.00
CA LYS A 460 -3.66 -19.86 -15.87
C LYS A 460 -3.41 -18.45 -16.42
N VAL A 461 -2.29 -17.81 -16.07
CA VAL A 461 -1.87 -16.55 -16.73
C VAL A 461 -1.14 -16.92 -18.02
N LYS A 462 -1.65 -16.46 -19.16
CA LYS A 462 -0.88 -16.57 -20.42
C LYS A 462 0.28 -15.57 -20.37
N CYS A 463 1.52 -16.05 -20.58
CA CYS A 463 2.69 -15.19 -20.73
C CYS A 463 2.43 -14.17 -21.85
N LYS A 464 2.22 -12.90 -21.50
CA LYS A 464 2.33 -11.80 -22.46
C LYS A 464 3.79 -11.67 -22.89
N LYS A 465 4.05 -11.28 -24.15
CA LYS A 465 5.38 -11.16 -24.76
C LYS A 465 6.33 -10.16 -24.05
N SER A 466 5.86 -9.42 -23.04
CA SER A 466 6.70 -8.63 -22.13
C SER A 466 6.54 -9.12 -20.68
N GLY A 467 7.45 -9.99 -20.24
CA GLY A 467 7.90 -10.14 -18.83
C GLY A 467 6.93 -10.55 -17.71
N GLY A 468 5.61 -10.61 -17.90
CA GLY A 468 4.64 -10.67 -16.77
C GLY A 468 4.23 -12.05 -16.23
N GLY A 469 4.89 -13.15 -16.57
CA GLY A 469 4.41 -14.50 -16.25
C GLY A 469 5.00 -15.15 -14.99
N GLU A 470 6.20 -14.74 -14.57
CA GLU A 470 6.97 -15.40 -13.52
C GLU A 470 7.44 -14.36 -12.50
N ARG A 471 7.34 -14.69 -11.20
CA ARG A 471 7.77 -13.83 -10.09
C ARG A 471 8.88 -14.51 -9.30
N ILE A 472 9.85 -13.75 -8.84
CA ILE A 472 10.92 -14.25 -7.99
C ILE A 472 10.53 -14.05 -6.53
N ILE A 473 10.74 -15.09 -5.72
CA ILE A 473 10.49 -15.11 -4.28
C ILE A 473 11.76 -15.59 -3.60
N TYR A 474 12.14 -14.96 -2.49
CA TYR A 474 13.21 -15.43 -1.64
C TYR A 474 12.66 -15.95 -0.32
N GLN A 475 13.04 -17.15 0.06
CA GLN A 475 12.78 -17.69 1.39
C GLN A 475 14.06 -17.64 2.22
N TYR A 476 14.01 -16.91 3.33
CA TYR A 476 15.02 -16.84 4.36
C TYR A 476 14.63 -17.80 5.49
N HIS A 477 15.31 -18.94 5.59
CA HIS A 477 14.99 -20.00 6.54
C HIS A 477 16.03 -20.03 7.66
N TYR A 478 15.70 -19.49 8.84
CA TYR A 478 16.56 -19.55 10.02
C TYR A 478 16.52 -20.94 10.65
N THR A 479 17.67 -21.60 10.72
CA THR A 479 17.79 -23.03 11.09
C THR A 479 18.31 -23.24 12.51
N ASN A 480 18.86 -22.19 13.14
CA ASN A 480 19.56 -22.29 14.42
C ASN A 480 18.75 -21.72 15.60
N TRP A 481 17.42 -21.70 15.52
CA TRP A 481 16.57 -21.36 16.67
C TRP A 481 16.32 -22.62 17.50
N PRO A 482 16.60 -22.63 18.81
CA PRO A 482 16.45 -23.83 19.61
C PRO A 482 15.00 -24.27 19.79
N ASP A 483 14.81 -25.57 20.01
CA ASP A 483 13.50 -26.19 20.18
C ASP A 483 12.76 -25.73 21.44
N HIS A 484 13.51 -25.27 22.46
CA HIS A 484 12.99 -24.66 23.68
C HIS A 484 13.67 -23.31 23.91
N GLY A 485 12.91 -22.34 24.39
CA GLY A 485 13.42 -21.01 24.72
C GLY A 485 13.84 -20.21 23.48
N THR A 486 14.92 -19.46 23.65
CA THR A 486 15.45 -18.47 22.71
C THR A 486 16.90 -18.77 22.39
N PRO A 487 17.44 -18.26 21.27
CA PRO A 487 18.84 -18.47 20.93
C PRO A 487 19.78 -17.92 22.00
N ASP A 488 20.84 -18.66 22.34
CA ASP A 488 21.83 -18.26 23.37
C ASP A 488 22.56 -16.95 23.05
N HIS A 489 22.64 -16.61 21.75
CA HIS A 489 23.28 -15.39 21.28
C HIS A 489 22.36 -14.64 20.30
N PRO A 490 22.14 -13.33 20.48
CA PRO A 490 21.24 -12.55 19.64
C PRO A 490 21.84 -12.15 18.29
N LEU A 491 23.17 -12.05 18.17
CA LEU A 491 23.85 -11.55 16.97
C LEU A 491 23.47 -12.27 15.66
N PRO A 492 23.41 -13.61 15.60
CA PRO A 492 22.99 -14.29 14.37
C PRO A 492 21.54 -14.00 13.98
N VAL A 493 20.65 -13.81 14.97
CA VAL A 493 19.26 -13.42 14.74
C VAL A 493 19.18 -11.99 14.24
N LEU A 494 19.88 -11.04 14.87
CA LEU A 494 19.93 -9.64 14.43
C LEU A 494 20.44 -9.51 12.99
N SER A 495 21.52 -10.24 12.66
CA SER A 495 22.07 -10.29 11.29
C SER A 495 21.05 -10.86 10.30
N PHE A 496 20.36 -11.93 10.69
CA PHE A 496 19.30 -12.52 9.87
C PHE A 496 18.12 -11.57 9.65
N VAL A 497 17.62 -10.91 10.71
CA VAL A 497 16.53 -9.92 10.65
C VAL A 497 16.90 -8.80 9.68
N ARG A 498 18.05 -8.15 9.88
CA ARG A 498 18.52 -7.05 9.02
C ARG A 498 18.61 -7.48 7.55
N LYS A 499 19.24 -8.63 7.27
CA LYS A 499 19.43 -9.12 5.90
C LYS A 499 18.13 -9.50 5.21
N SER A 500 17.21 -10.15 5.93
CA SER A 500 15.92 -10.59 5.35
C SER A 500 14.96 -9.43 5.15
N ALA A 501 14.88 -8.48 6.08
CA ALA A 501 14.06 -7.28 5.96
C ALA A 501 14.53 -6.37 4.82
N ALA A 502 15.85 -6.10 4.75
CA ALA A 502 16.45 -5.26 3.70
C ALA A 502 16.36 -5.88 2.29
N ALA A 503 16.09 -7.19 2.17
CA ALA A 503 15.92 -7.85 0.89
C ALA A 503 14.55 -7.60 0.25
N ASN A 504 13.59 -7.01 0.98
CA ASN A 504 12.24 -6.74 0.45
C ASN A 504 12.22 -5.43 -0.36
N PRO A 505 11.90 -5.45 -1.67
CA PRO A 505 11.77 -4.25 -2.48
C PRO A 505 10.66 -3.32 -1.98
N GLU A 506 10.79 -2.01 -2.23
CA GLU A 506 9.79 -1.01 -1.81
C GLU A 506 8.41 -1.22 -2.46
N ASP A 507 8.38 -1.73 -3.69
CA ASP A 507 7.17 -2.02 -4.46
C ASP A 507 6.59 -3.43 -4.22
N ALA A 508 7.27 -4.24 -3.40
CA ALA A 508 6.80 -5.56 -3.02
C ALA A 508 5.67 -5.49 -1.98
N GLY A 509 4.88 -6.57 -1.92
CA GLY A 509 3.88 -6.76 -0.88
C GLY A 509 4.47 -7.00 0.51
N PRO A 510 3.62 -7.38 1.48
CA PRO A 510 4.06 -7.70 2.84
C PRO A 510 5.09 -8.84 2.87
N ILE A 511 6.00 -8.78 3.84
CA ILE A 511 6.89 -9.90 4.15
C ILE A 511 6.08 -10.98 4.85
N ILE A 512 6.07 -12.21 4.34
CA ILE A 512 5.49 -13.33 5.09
C ILE A 512 6.48 -13.73 6.17
N VAL A 513 6.04 -13.82 7.42
CA VAL A 513 6.84 -14.34 8.54
C VAL A 513 6.08 -15.51 9.17
N HIS A 514 6.70 -16.68 9.22
CA HIS A 514 6.09 -17.87 9.82
C HIS A 514 7.08 -18.70 10.62
N CYS A 515 6.54 -19.42 11.60
CA CYS A 515 7.22 -20.49 12.31
C CYS A 515 6.35 -21.75 12.25
N SER A 516 6.05 -22.36 13.40
CA SER A 516 5.07 -23.45 13.48
C SER A 516 3.65 -22.92 13.65
N ALA A 517 3.35 -22.24 14.76
CA ALA A 517 2.06 -21.60 15.01
C ALA A 517 1.91 -20.24 14.31
N GLY A 518 3.02 -19.58 13.98
CA GLY A 518 3.01 -18.24 13.39
C GLY A 518 2.77 -17.13 14.42
N VAL A 519 3.17 -17.34 15.68
CA VAL A 519 2.92 -16.38 16.77
C VAL A 519 4.16 -16.07 17.61
N GLY A 520 4.84 -17.07 18.18
CA GLY A 520 6.01 -16.86 19.06
C GLY A 520 7.23 -16.27 18.35
N ARG A 521 8.06 -17.12 17.74
CA ARG A 521 9.25 -16.69 16.96
C ARG A 521 8.92 -15.69 15.85
N THR A 522 7.73 -15.81 15.26
CA THR A 522 7.19 -14.87 14.27
C THR A 522 7.03 -13.47 14.86
N GLY A 523 6.38 -13.35 16.03
CA GLY A 523 6.26 -12.08 16.74
C GLY A 523 7.61 -11.52 17.16
N THR A 524 8.51 -12.38 17.66
CA THR A 524 9.87 -11.96 18.05
C THR A 524 10.62 -11.31 16.87
N TYR A 525 10.57 -11.91 15.69
CA TYR A 525 11.17 -11.32 14.48
C TYR A 525 10.55 -9.97 14.12
N ILE A 526 9.22 -9.87 14.13
CA ILE A 526 8.50 -8.65 13.74
C ILE A 526 8.81 -7.51 14.71
N VAL A 527 8.83 -7.77 16.01
CA VAL A 527 9.18 -6.76 17.03
C VAL A 527 10.64 -6.34 16.88
N LEU A 528 11.57 -7.27 16.67
CA LEU A 528 12.97 -6.92 16.45
C LEU A 528 13.16 -6.02 15.23
N ASP A 529 12.55 -6.36 14.10
CA ASP A 529 12.65 -5.54 12.88
C ASP A 529 12.05 -4.14 13.09
N ALA A 530 10.84 -4.06 13.64
CA ALA A 530 10.17 -2.79 13.89
C ALA A 530 10.94 -1.90 14.88
N MET A 531 11.45 -2.46 15.98
CA MET A 531 12.20 -1.70 16.99
C MET A 531 13.57 -1.28 16.47
N LEU A 532 14.25 -2.11 15.67
CA LEU A 532 15.49 -1.71 15.00
C LEU A 532 15.25 -0.50 14.07
N GLN A 533 14.12 -0.48 13.35
CA GLN A 533 13.74 0.68 12.53
C GLN A 533 13.37 1.90 13.37
N GLN A 534 12.64 1.73 14.48
CA GLN A 534 12.29 2.82 15.39
C GLN A 534 13.53 3.47 16.03
N ILE A 535 14.49 2.66 16.47
CA ILE A 535 15.80 3.11 16.98
C ILE A 535 16.51 3.98 15.95
N ARG A 536 16.57 3.53 14.69
CA ARG A 536 17.23 4.25 13.59
C ARG A 536 16.61 5.61 13.31
N VAL A 537 15.28 5.69 13.34
CA VAL A 537 14.54 6.90 12.93
C VAL A 537 14.35 7.89 14.08
N LYS A 538 14.13 7.40 15.31
CA LYS A 538 13.74 8.25 16.46
C LYS A 538 14.74 8.27 17.61
N GLY A 539 15.74 7.38 17.65
CA GLY A 539 16.65 7.28 18.79
C GLY A 539 15.98 6.80 20.09
N ARG A 540 14.81 6.17 19.99
CA ARG A 540 14.04 5.60 21.09
C ARG A 540 13.27 4.36 20.62
N LEU A 541 12.73 3.58 21.55
CA LEU A 541 11.94 2.38 21.23
C LEU A 541 10.82 2.14 22.24
N ASN A 542 9.73 1.48 21.82
CA ASN A 542 8.63 1.09 22.70
C ASN A 542 8.19 -0.36 22.41
N ILE A 543 8.87 -1.31 23.05
CA ILE A 543 8.62 -2.75 22.85
C ILE A 543 7.23 -3.15 23.36
N TRP A 544 6.87 -2.69 24.56
CA TRP A 544 5.59 -3.02 25.19
C TRP A 544 4.40 -2.51 24.38
N GLY A 545 4.41 -1.22 24.02
CA GLY A 545 3.33 -0.57 23.27
C GLY A 545 3.19 -1.15 21.87
N PHE A 546 4.31 -1.41 21.19
CA PHE A 546 4.28 -2.05 19.87
C PHE A 546 3.73 -3.49 19.95
N LEU A 547 4.17 -4.28 20.95
CA LEU A 547 3.70 -5.65 21.12
C LEU A 547 2.21 -5.69 21.46
N LYS A 548 1.74 -4.82 22.35
CA LYS A 548 0.32 -4.66 22.67
C LYS A 548 -0.49 -4.33 21.41
N HIS A 549 -0.02 -3.38 20.60
CA HIS A 549 -0.65 -3.01 19.32
C HIS A 549 -0.77 -4.20 18.36
N ILE A 550 0.33 -4.89 18.05
CA ILE A 550 0.28 -6.00 17.08
C ILE A 550 -0.48 -7.22 17.61
N ARG A 551 -0.61 -7.39 18.93
CA ARG A 551 -1.45 -8.43 19.53
C ARG A 551 -2.95 -8.22 19.32
N THR A 552 -3.40 -6.99 19.02
CA THR A 552 -4.75 -6.74 18.51
C THR A 552 -4.96 -7.38 17.13
N GLN A 553 -3.88 -7.59 16.37
CA GLN A 553 -3.92 -8.03 14.97
C GLN A 553 -3.74 -9.53 14.82
N ARG A 554 -3.00 -10.19 15.71
CA ARG A 554 -2.87 -11.65 15.74
C ARG A 554 -2.64 -12.15 17.17
N ASN A 555 -3.33 -13.22 17.53
CA ASN A 555 -3.27 -13.74 18.89
C ASN A 555 -1.87 -14.26 19.27
N PHE A 556 -1.49 -14.06 20.53
CA PHE A 556 -0.28 -14.64 21.15
C PHE A 556 1.06 -14.32 20.47
N LEU A 557 1.16 -13.23 19.69
CA LEU A 557 2.46 -12.78 19.15
C LEU A 557 3.45 -12.59 20.31
N VAL A 558 4.69 -13.10 20.14
CA VAL A 558 5.67 -13.26 21.24
C VAL A 558 5.03 -14.09 22.36
N GLN A 559 5.15 -15.41 22.26
CA GLN A 559 4.28 -16.34 22.97
C GLN A 559 4.73 -16.63 24.41
N THR A 560 6.02 -16.46 24.70
CA THR A 560 6.59 -16.76 26.02
C THR A 560 7.36 -15.56 26.56
N GLU A 561 7.53 -15.52 27.88
CA GLU A 561 8.29 -14.48 28.57
C GLU A 561 9.76 -14.48 28.12
N GLU A 562 10.36 -15.66 27.93
CA GLU A 562 11.75 -15.76 27.47
C GLU A 562 11.94 -15.15 26.08
N GLN A 563 10.91 -15.19 25.22
CA GLN A 563 10.92 -14.51 23.94
C GLN A 563 10.84 -12.99 24.09
N TYR A 564 10.10 -12.51 25.08
CA TYR A 564 10.01 -11.08 25.40
C TYR A 564 11.35 -10.56 25.95
N ILE A 565 11.97 -11.29 26.88
CA ILE A 565 13.31 -11.01 27.42
C ILE A 565 14.34 -10.97 26.28
N PHE A 566 14.36 -12.01 25.43
CA PHE A 566 15.30 -12.07 24.30
C PHE A 566 15.19 -10.89 23.32
N ILE A 567 13.99 -10.31 23.13
CA ILE A 567 13.83 -9.10 22.31
C ILE A 567 14.63 -7.94 22.93
N HIS A 568 14.55 -7.77 24.25
CA HIS A 568 15.25 -6.71 24.96
C HIS A 568 16.76 -6.91 24.89
N ASP A 569 17.23 -8.13 25.16
CA ASP A 569 18.65 -8.48 25.08
C ASP A 569 19.22 -8.27 23.68
N ALA A 570 18.48 -8.69 22.65
CA ALA A 570 18.90 -8.53 21.28
C ALA A 570 18.93 -7.05 20.85
N LEU A 571 17.96 -6.24 21.29
CA LEU A 571 17.97 -4.80 21.00
C LEU A 571 19.08 -4.07 21.76
N LEU A 572 19.37 -4.49 23.00
CA LEU A 572 20.48 -3.97 23.79
C LEU A 572 21.82 -4.27 23.11
N GLU A 573 22.03 -5.51 22.70
CA GLU A 573 23.20 -5.92 21.92
C GLU A 573 23.30 -5.11 20.62
N ALA A 574 22.19 -4.90 19.91
CA ALA A 574 22.18 -4.10 18.69
C ALA A 574 22.60 -2.64 18.93
N ILE A 575 22.13 -2.02 20.02
CA ILE A 575 22.46 -0.65 20.40
C ILE A 575 23.94 -0.53 20.81
N GLN A 576 24.45 -1.50 21.58
CA GLN A 576 25.83 -1.49 22.06
C GLN A 576 26.85 -1.82 20.97
N SER A 577 26.53 -2.76 20.08
CA SER A 577 27.46 -3.28 19.07
C SER A 577 27.38 -2.53 17.74
N GLY A 578 26.26 -1.87 17.42
CA GLY A 578 26.04 -1.18 16.15
C GLY A 578 25.99 -2.12 14.94
N ASP A 579 26.39 -1.64 13.76
CA ASP A 579 26.67 -2.48 12.59
C ASP A 579 28.18 -2.57 12.33
N THR A 580 28.68 -3.80 12.35
CA THR A 580 30.08 -4.14 12.12
C THR A 580 30.29 -4.91 10.82
N ASN A 581 29.24 -5.11 10.02
CA ASN A 581 29.37 -5.65 8.67
C ASN A 581 29.84 -4.56 7.70
N ILE A 582 30.97 -4.79 7.05
CA ILE A 582 31.60 -3.80 6.19
C ILE A 582 31.75 -4.36 4.78
N PRO A 583 31.33 -3.63 3.73
CA PRO A 583 31.58 -4.07 2.36
C PRO A 583 33.08 -4.10 2.08
N ARG A 584 33.52 -5.06 1.26
CA ARG A 584 34.95 -5.22 0.90
C ARG A 584 35.59 -3.92 0.42
N SER A 585 34.86 -3.09 -0.32
CA SER A 585 35.31 -1.78 -0.81
C SER A 585 35.58 -0.76 0.31
N GLY A 586 34.88 -0.86 1.45
CA GLY A 586 35.00 0.04 2.59
C GLY A 586 36.04 -0.39 3.63
N LEU A 587 36.55 -1.62 3.56
CA LEU A 587 37.40 -2.20 4.61
C LEU A 587 38.65 -1.37 4.91
N GLY A 588 39.37 -0.90 3.88
CA GLY A 588 40.58 -0.10 4.07
C GLY A 588 40.33 1.28 4.67
N ARG A 589 39.13 1.86 4.49
CA ARG A 589 38.72 3.09 5.19
C ARG A 589 38.39 2.80 6.65
N TYR A 590 37.66 1.72 6.90
CA TYR A 590 37.26 1.33 8.25
C TYR A 590 38.46 0.99 9.16
N ILE A 591 39.45 0.25 8.65
CA ILE A 591 40.67 -0.06 9.40
C ILE A 591 41.41 1.22 9.81
N ARG A 592 41.55 2.18 8.89
CA ARG A 592 42.18 3.48 9.18
C ARG A 592 41.43 4.27 10.24
N MET A 593 40.10 4.24 10.20
CA MET A 593 39.25 4.87 11.22
C MET A 593 39.52 4.26 12.60
N LEU A 594 39.53 2.92 12.72
CA LEU A 594 39.82 2.23 13.98
C LEU A 594 41.20 2.57 14.54
N GLN A 595 42.20 2.70 13.67
CA GLN A 595 43.58 3.04 14.05
C GLN A 595 43.73 4.51 14.48
N ALA A 596 42.95 5.44 13.88
CA ALA A 596 43.00 6.87 14.20
C ALA A 596 42.40 7.20 15.58
N SER A 597 41.45 6.39 16.06
CA SER A 597 40.77 6.58 17.36
C SER A 597 41.63 6.31 18.62
N GLY A 598 42.95 6.13 18.47
CA GLY A 598 43.89 5.92 19.59
C GLY A 598 44.25 7.18 20.39
N GLY A 599 43.80 8.37 20.00
CA GLY A 599 44.12 9.64 20.67
C GLY A 599 42.91 10.57 20.84
N SER A 600 42.31 10.54 22.03
CA SER A 600 41.38 11.53 22.63
C SER A 600 40.01 11.85 21.97
N GLN A 601 38.98 11.53 22.77
CA GLN A 601 37.63 12.11 22.97
C GLN A 601 36.50 11.87 21.94
N GLU A 602 35.43 11.26 22.50
CA GLU A 602 34.14 10.83 21.94
C GLU A 602 34.20 9.83 20.78
N LYS A 603 34.17 8.54 21.15
CA LYS A 603 33.76 7.48 20.20
C LYS A 603 32.33 7.81 19.74
N PRO A 604 32.05 7.86 18.43
CA PRO A 604 30.66 7.94 17.97
C PRO A 604 29.89 6.78 18.59
N GLN A 605 28.76 7.07 19.24
CA GLN A 605 27.95 6.07 19.91
C GLN A 605 27.56 4.99 18.87
N PRO A 606 27.80 3.69 19.13
CA PRO A 606 27.63 2.61 18.14
C PRO A 606 26.25 2.56 17.47
N TRP A 607 25.20 3.06 18.14
CA TRP A 607 23.86 3.15 17.58
C TRP A 607 23.73 4.13 16.39
N TYR A 608 24.63 5.11 16.22
CA TYR A 608 24.70 5.92 15.00
C TYR A 608 25.10 5.11 13.76
N LEU A 609 25.62 3.89 13.92
CA LEU A 609 25.90 2.97 12.82
C LEU A 609 24.73 2.02 12.54
N LEU A 610 23.64 2.14 13.30
CA LEU A 610 22.39 1.47 12.95
C LEU A 610 21.69 2.21 11.80
N THR A 611 21.93 3.51 11.58
CA THR A 611 21.35 4.31 10.48
C THR A 611 21.83 3.89 9.10
#